data_AF-A0A1N6KRM1-F1
#
_entry.id   AF-A0A1N6KRM1-F1
#
_cell.length_a   1.000
_cell.length_b   1.000
_cell.length_c   1.000
_cell.angle_alpha   90.00
_cell.angle_beta   90.00
_cell.angle_gamma   90.00
#
_symmetry.space_group_name_H-M   'P 1'
#
loop_
_entity.id
_entity.type
_entity.pdbx_description
1 polymer ?
#
loop_
_entity_poly.entity_id
_entity_poly.type
_entity_poly.pdbx_seq_one_letter_code
_entity_poly.pdbx_strand_id
1 'polypeptide(L)'
;MKLLNTASLRSLQLGSVALATSALMACGGGGGLATGTVSGTAAVGAALANASIQLTCKNGSGSTTANANGAYTASFKFDGPCSITATNGSITINSFASGSGTFNVTPLTQLLLSYLAGELGTTVDGLIAGIATNATYQNAVTNSTLIANAENGVAKLLQSMYGVTLSTNAFLTTSFTPGQPGADADLDALLAAGAIGSNGQPSTALVNAAIAAGAAVGNPSSSGSSGTGAATGGTGGTSGT
;
A
#
# COMPACT_ATOMS: atom_id res chain seq x y z
N MET A 1 -14.08 -83.26 18.58
CA MET A 1 -15.43 -83.83 18.76
C MET A 1 -16.19 -82.99 19.77
N LYS A 2 -17.44 -82.61 19.43
CA LYS A 2 -18.55 -82.04 20.27
C LYS A 2 -18.32 -80.63 20.83
N LEU A 3 -18.89 -79.56 20.25
CA LEU A 3 -20.30 -79.08 20.17
C LEU A 3 -20.87 -78.54 21.49
N LEU A 4 -21.39 -77.30 21.40
CA LEU A 4 -22.55 -76.64 22.08
C LEU A 4 -22.18 -75.15 22.34
N ASN A 5 -22.61 -74.16 21.52
CA ASN A 5 -23.93 -73.47 21.49
C ASN A 5 -24.36 -73.00 22.90
N THR A 6 -24.79 -71.78 23.22
CA THR A 6 -25.50 -70.71 22.48
C THR A 6 -25.58 -69.52 23.46
N ALA A 7 -25.50 -68.26 23.01
CA ALA A 7 -26.22 -67.15 23.65
C ALA A 7 -26.28 -65.94 22.72
N SER A 8 -27.48 -65.75 22.18
CA SER A 8 -27.98 -64.56 21.51
C SER A 8 -27.84 -63.32 22.39
N LEU A 9 -27.58 -62.15 21.79
CA LEU A 9 -28.34 -60.93 22.02
C LEU A 9 -27.96 -59.88 20.97
N ARG A 10 -28.84 -59.74 19.98
CA ARG A 10 -28.85 -58.66 18.98
C ARG A 10 -29.28 -57.36 19.66
N SER A 11 -28.40 -56.38 19.74
CA SER A 11 -28.75 -55.01 20.12
C SER A 11 -28.77 -54.14 18.87
N LEU A 12 -29.98 -53.75 18.44
CA LEU A 12 -30.20 -52.65 17.49
C LEU A 12 -29.80 -51.35 18.19
N GLN A 13 -28.84 -50.61 17.65
CA GLN A 13 -28.68 -49.19 17.96
C GLN A 13 -28.88 -48.37 16.68
N LEU A 14 -29.90 -47.53 16.77
CA LEU A 14 -30.38 -46.61 15.75
C LEU A 14 -29.33 -45.51 15.50
N GLY A 15 -28.92 -45.39 14.23
CA GLY A 15 -28.08 -44.29 13.76
C GLY A 15 -28.83 -42.96 13.83
N SER A 16 -28.31 -42.04 14.64
CA SER A 16 -28.82 -40.68 14.75
C SER A 16 -28.19 -39.82 13.64
N VAL A 17 -29.02 -39.35 12.71
CA VAL A 17 -28.65 -38.41 11.65
C VAL A 17 -28.53 -37.02 12.28
N ALA A 18 -27.32 -36.48 12.34
CA ALA A 18 -27.08 -35.09 12.70
C ALA A 18 -27.42 -34.17 11.52
N LEU A 19 -28.55 -33.46 11.61
CA LEU A 19 -28.83 -32.33 10.72
C LEU A 19 -27.98 -31.13 11.15
N ALA A 20 -26.92 -30.86 10.40
CA ALA A 20 -26.17 -29.61 10.50
C ALA A 20 -27.00 -28.47 9.90
N THR A 21 -27.64 -27.67 10.76
CA THR A 21 -28.23 -26.40 10.36
C THR A 21 -27.13 -25.38 10.16
N SER A 22 -26.84 -25.07 8.90
CA SER A 22 -25.99 -23.96 8.51
C SER A 22 -26.57 -22.65 9.04
N ALA A 23 -25.95 -22.10 10.09
CA ALA A 23 -26.25 -20.76 10.56
C ALA A 23 -25.72 -19.75 9.53
N LEU A 24 -26.62 -19.26 8.69
CA LEU A 24 -26.38 -18.08 7.85
C LEU A 24 -26.41 -16.86 8.78
N MET A 25 -25.24 -16.47 9.31
CA MET A 25 -25.08 -15.21 10.01
C MET A 25 -25.14 -14.07 8.99
N ALA A 26 -26.36 -13.62 8.72
CA ALA A 26 -26.65 -12.35 8.09
C ALA A 26 -26.29 -11.23 9.07
N CYS A 27 -25.10 -10.63 8.93
CA CYS A 27 -24.77 -9.38 9.61
C CYS A 27 -25.28 -8.22 8.75
N GLY A 28 -26.58 -7.92 8.91
CA GLY A 28 -27.20 -6.71 8.39
C GLY A 28 -27.26 -5.63 9.46
N GLY A 29 -26.66 -4.47 9.16
CA GLY A 29 -27.12 -3.13 9.57
C GLY A 29 -27.25 -2.83 11.07
N GLY A 30 -26.20 -2.26 11.67
CA GLY A 30 -26.27 -1.58 12.96
C GLY A 30 -25.20 -0.49 13.05
N GLY A 31 -25.63 0.77 13.03
CA GLY A 31 -24.78 1.96 12.93
C GLY A 31 -23.92 2.22 14.17
N GLY A 32 -22.61 2.15 13.96
CA GLY A 32 -21.56 2.60 14.86
C GLY A 32 -20.24 2.26 14.19
N LEU A 33 -19.37 3.25 13.94
CA LEU A 33 -18.04 2.98 13.40
C LEU A 33 -17.34 1.99 14.33
N ALA A 34 -17.06 0.79 13.83
CA ALA A 34 -16.35 -0.23 14.59
C ALA A 34 -14.93 0.26 14.90
N THR A 35 -14.43 -0.05 16.08
CA THR A 35 -13.03 0.20 16.40
C THR A 35 -12.16 -0.58 15.43
N GLY A 36 -11.38 0.11 14.62
CA GLY A 36 -10.39 -0.48 13.73
C GLY A 36 -8.99 -0.25 14.28
N THR A 37 -8.09 -1.18 13.96
CA THR A 37 -6.68 -1.08 14.32
C THR A 37 -5.86 -0.93 13.06
N VAL A 38 -5.02 0.12 13.04
CA VAL A 38 -3.97 0.31 12.04
C VAL A 38 -2.63 0.11 12.76
N SER A 39 -1.79 -0.74 12.19
CA SER A 39 -0.44 -1.00 12.69
C SER A 39 0.57 -0.91 11.57
N GLY A 40 1.85 -0.84 11.90
CA GLY A 40 2.92 -0.90 10.90
C GLY A 40 4.26 -0.53 11.49
N THR A 41 5.25 -0.36 10.61
CA THR A 41 6.59 0.05 10.98
C THR A 41 6.93 1.38 10.29
N ALA A 42 7.37 2.35 11.10
CA ALA A 42 7.93 3.61 10.64
C ALA A 42 9.46 3.51 10.61
N ALA A 43 10.06 3.56 9.41
CA ALA A 43 11.50 3.40 9.23
C ALA A 43 12.01 4.09 7.96
N VAL A 44 13.27 4.50 7.97
CA VAL A 44 13.98 5.16 6.85
C VAL A 44 15.30 4.44 6.51
N GLY A 45 15.35 3.13 6.73
CA GLY A 45 16.58 2.31 6.84
C GLY A 45 16.89 2.00 8.30
N ALA A 46 16.80 3.02 9.16
CA ALA A 46 16.71 2.83 10.61
C ALA A 46 15.26 3.01 11.11
N ALA A 47 14.94 2.36 12.22
CA ALA A 47 13.68 2.57 12.94
C ALA A 47 13.50 4.05 13.31
N LEU A 48 12.33 4.62 13.00
CA LEU A 48 11.95 5.95 13.50
C LEU A 48 11.42 5.84 14.93
N ALA A 49 12.32 5.60 15.88
CA ALA A 49 11.99 5.42 17.28
C ALA A 49 11.35 6.67 17.90
N ASN A 50 10.22 6.51 18.58
CA ASN A 50 9.42 7.61 19.16
C ASN A 50 8.83 8.59 18.12
N ALA A 51 8.69 8.18 16.86
CA ALA A 51 7.98 8.99 15.88
C ALA A 51 6.52 9.18 16.28
N SER A 52 6.03 10.41 16.16
CA SER A 52 4.59 10.71 16.27
C SER A 52 3.91 10.24 14.97
N ILE A 53 2.92 9.37 15.11
CA ILE A 53 2.14 8.83 14.00
C ILE A 53 0.75 9.43 14.06
N GLN A 54 0.40 10.21 13.03
CA GLN A 54 -0.92 10.81 12.88
C GLN A 54 -1.67 10.13 11.75
N LEU A 55 -2.91 9.72 12.01
CA LEU A 55 -3.83 9.16 11.03
C LEU A 55 -5.00 10.11 10.84
N THR A 56 -5.21 10.57 9.60
CA THR A 56 -6.35 11.41 9.25
C THR A 56 -7.21 10.69 8.22
N CYS A 57 -8.42 10.31 8.63
CA CYS A 57 -9.32 9.48 7.85
C CYS A 57 -10.47 10.31 7.28
N LYS A 58 -11.25 9.70 6.37
CA LYS A 58 -12.50 10.28 5.87
C LYS A 58 -13.41 10.74 7.00
N ASN A 59 -13.65 9.86 7.99
CA ASN A 59 -14.33 10.24 9.22
C ASN A 59 -13.51 9.77 10.44
N GLY A 60 -13.03 10.74 11.21
CA GLY A 60 -12.23 10.47 12.41
C GLY A 60 -10.72 10.57 12.16
N SER A 61 -9.98 10.46 13.26
CA SER A 61 -8.53 10.54 13.25
C SER A 61 -8.00 9.74 14.43
N GLY A 62 -6.76 9.29 14.30
CA GLY A 62 -6.04 8.57 15.33
C GLY A 62 -4.64 9.14 15.48
N SER A 63 -4.04 8.93 16.64
CA SER A 63 -2.66 9.28 16.90
C SER A 63 -2.01 8.22 17.78
N THR A 64 -0.76 7.91 17.52
CA THR A 64 0.04 7.03 18.38
C THR A 64 1.52 7.41 18.27
N THR A 65 2.38 6.72 19.02
CA THR A 65 3.82 6.89 18.95
C THR A 65 4.46 5.56 18.61
N ALA A 66 5.40 5.57 17.66
CA ALA A 66 6.19 4.39 17.33
C ALA A 66 7.11 4.03 18.50
N ASN A 67 7.25 2.74 18.78
CA ASN A 67 8.15 2.25 19.82
C ASN A 67 9.64 2.33 19.38
N ALA A 68 10.55 1.83 20.21
CA ALA A 68 11.99 1.84 19.92
C ALA A 68 12.38 1.12 18.61
N ASN A 69 11.55 0.18 18.14
CA ASN A 69 11.75 -0.56 16.90
C ASN A 69 10.96 0.05 15.73
N GLY A 70 10.43 1.28 15.88
CA GLY A 70 9.63 1.94 14.85
C GLY A 70 8.22 1.34 14.67
N ALA A 71 7.87 0.28 15.39
CA ALA A 71 6.56 -0.34 15.30
C ALA A 71 5.51 0.50 16.02
N TYR A 72 4.35 0.68 15.39
CA TYR A 72 3.24 1.44 15.94
C TYR A 72 1.92 0.68 15.79
N THR A 73 1.00 0.97 16.70
CA THR A 73 -0.38 0.48 16.66
C THR A 73 -1.30 1.59 17.13
N ALA A 74 -2.32 1.89 16.34
CA ALA A 74 -3.36 2.85 16.65
C ALA A 74 -4.74 2.17 16.54
N SER A 75 -5.45 2.10 17.66
CA SER A 75 -6.84 1.63 17.70
C SER A 75 -7.76 2.81 17.96
N PHE A 76 -8.66 3.08 17.03
CA PHE A 76 -9.58 4.21 17.10
C PHE A 76 -10.84 3.90 16.28
N LYS A 77 -11.81 4.82 16.25
CA LYS A 77 -12.96 4.72 15.34
C LYS A 77 -12.47 4.92 13.93
N PHE A 78 -12.17 3.81 13.26
CA PHE A 78 -11.59 3.81 11.93
C PHE A 78 -12.71 3.94 10.90
N ASP A 79 -12.63 4.95 10.05
CA ASP A 79 -13.45 5.08 8.85
C ASP A 79 -12.57 5.48 7.67
N GLY A 80 -11.98 4.46 7.05
CA GLY A 80 -10.97 4.61 6.01
C GLY A 80 -11.52 5.16 4.69
N PRO A 81 -10.62 5.50 3.75
CA PRO A 81 -9.16 5.47 3.87
C PRO A 81 -8.59 6.61 4.72
N CYS A 82 -7.34 6.46 5.14
CA CYS A 82 -6.63 7.46 5.93
C CYS A 82 -5.28 7.82 5.33
N SER A 83 -4.87 9.08 5.44
CA SER A 83 -3.46 9.44 5.36
C SER A 83 -2.77 9.08 6.67
N ILE A 84 -1.49 8.72 6.59
CA ILE A 84 -0.63 8.46 7.75
C ILE A 84 0.60 9.35 7.62
N THR A 85 0.90 10.11 8.66
CA THR A 85 2.12 10.94 8.72
C THR A 85 2.93 10.53 9.94
N ALA A 86 4.17 10.09 9.72
CA ALA A 86 5.15 9.84 10.77
C ALA A 86 6.10 11.04 10.85
N THR A 87 6.28 11.59 12.05
CA THR A 87 7.22 12.69 12.30
C THR A 87 8.19 12.34 13.41
N ASN A 88 9.48 12.52 13.16
CA ASN A 88 10.56 12.36 14.14
C ASN A 88 11.60 13.46 13.95
N GLY A 89 11.59 14.48 14.82
CA GLY A 89 12.45 15.66 14.65
C GLY A 89 12.17 16.37 13.32
N SER A 90 13.16 16.41 12.44
CA SER A 90 13.05 17.01 11.09
C SER A 90 12.60 16.02 10.00
N ILE A 91 12.45 14.73 10.32
CA ILE A 91 12.02 13.70 9.38
C ILE A 91 10.49 13.64 9.41
N THR A 92 9.87 13.83 8.24
CA THR A 92 8.43 13.62 8.02
C THR A 92 8.24 12.70 6.83
N ILE A 93 7.59 11.56 7.03
CA ILE A 93 7.31 10.56 5.99
C ILE A 93 5.82 10.29 5.99
N ASN A 94 5.23 10.23 4.80
CA ASN A 94 3.81 9.95 4.63
C ASN A 94 3.56 8.58 4.03
N SER A 95 2.37 8.07 4.32
CA SER A 95 1.81 6.83 3.81
C SER A 95 0.28 6.95 3.82
N PHE A 96 -0.42 5.85 3.57
CA PHE A 96 -1.87 5.78 3.67
C PHE A 96 -2.32 4.40 4.15
N ALA A 97 -3.51 4.35 4.76
CA ALA A 97 -4.21 3.12 5.10
C ALA A 97 -5.48 3.01 4.24
N SER A 98 -5.58 1.93 3.47
CA SER A 98 -6.80 1.60 2.71
C SER A 98 -7.89 1.01 3.60
N GLY A 99 -7.53 0.51 4.78
CA GLY A 99 -8.41 -0.17 5.72
C GLY A 99 -7.73 -0.38 7.09
N SER A 100 -8.33 -1.20 7.95
CA SER A 100 -7.64 -1.73 9.13
C SER A 100 -6.60 -2.77 8.72
N GLY A 101 -5.47 -2.84 9.43
CA GLY A 101 -4.40 -3.80 9.16
C GLY A 101 -3.02 -3.17 9.22
N THR A 102 -2.06 -3.77 8.52
CA THR A 102 -0.68 -3.32 8.47
C THR A 102 -0.45 -2.34 7.33
N PHE A 103 0.05 -1.14 7.65
CA PHE A 103 0.47 -0.11 6.72
C PHE A 103 1.77 0.52 7.19
N ASN A 104 2.85 0.31 6.47
CA ASN A 104 4.16 0.84 6.84
C ASN A 104 4.26 2.34 6.50
N VAL A 105 5.18 3.03 7.18
CA VAL A 105 5.49 4.44 6.89
C VAL A 105 6.98 4.53 6.59
N THR A 106 7.33 4.48 5.31
CA THR A 106 8.71 4.40 4.84
C THR A 106 8.94 5.29 3.62
N PRO A 107 10.20 5.54 3.23
CA PRO A 107 10.50 6.25 1.99
C PRO A 107 9.81 5.63 0.75
N LEU A 108 9.62 4.29 0.74
CA LEU A 108 8.91 3.59 -0.32
C LEU A 108 7.43 3.95 -0.37
N THR A 109 6.76 4.07 0.78
CA THR A 109 5.33 4.47 0.81
C THR A 109 5.15 5.95 0.46
N GLN A 110 6.11 6.80 0.81
CA GLN A 110 6.14 8.20 0.34
C GLN A 110 6.31 8.27 -1.18
N LEU A 111 7.15 7.41 -1.75
CA LEU A 111 7.34 7.31 -3.19
C LEU A 111 6.11 6.75 -3.90
N LEU A 112 5.41 5.78 -3.30
CA LEU A 112 4.13 5.28 -3.76
C LEU A 112 3.07 6.39 -3.82
N LEU A 113 2.99 7.24 -2.80
CA LEU A 113 2.13 8.44 -2.84
C LEU A 113 2.51 9.38 -4.00
N SER A 114 3.80 9.54 -4.30
CA SER A 114 4.28 10.35 -5.42
C SER A 114 3.84 9.77 -6.77
N TYR A 115 3.93 8.45 -6.92
CA TYR A 115 3.44 7.73 -8.10
C TYR A 115 1.91 7.92 -8.27
N LEU A 116 1.14 7.65 -7.21
CA LEU A 116 -0.32 7.78 -7.23
C LEU A 116 -0.76 9.23 -7.48
N ALA A 117 -0.05 10.21 -6.92
CA ALA A 117 -0.31 11.61 -7.18
C ALA A 117 -0.13 11.95 -8.67
N GLY A 118 0.94 11.44 -9.30
CA GLY A 118 1.15 11.55 -10.74
C GLY A 118 0.02 10.93 -11.55
N GLU A 119 -0.39 9.69 -11.21
CA GLU A 119 -1.50 8.99 -11.85
C GLU A 119 -2.83 9.75 -11.75
N LEU A 120 -3.05 10.45 -10.65
CA LEU A 120 -4.25 11.24 -10.40
C LEU A 120 -4.14 12.69 -10.89
N GLY A 121 -3.00 13.09 -11.46
CA GLY A 121 -2.77 14.46 -11.92
C GLY A 121 -2.74 15.51 -10.80
N THR A 122 -2.28 15.13 -9.60
CA THR A 122 -2.21 15.98 -8.40
C THR A 122 -0.80 15.99 -7.80
N THR A 123 -0.60 16.73 -6.71
CA THR A 123 0.62 16.67 -5.88
C THR A 123 0.43 15.70 -4.71
N VAL A 124 1.53 15.28 -4.08
CA VAL A 124 1.45 14.43 -2.87
C VAL A 124 0.66 15.12 -1.76
N ASP A 125 0.90 16.40 -1.51
CA ASP A 125 0.15 17.16 -0.51
C ASP A 125 -1.34 17.27 -0.88
N GLY A 126 -1.64 17.48 -2.16
CA GLY A 126 -3.02 17.49 -2.65
C GLY A 126 -3.72 16.14 -2.50
N LEU A 127 -2.99 15.04 -2.74
CA LEU A 127 -3.48 13.69 -2.52
C LEU A 127 -3.75 13.46 -1.03
N ILE A 128 -2.77 13.70 -0.16
CA ILE A 128 -2.88 13.51 1.30
C ILE A 128 -4.04 14.32 1.88
N ALA A 129 -4.13 15.62 1.55
CA ALA A 129 -5.20 16.48 2.02
C ALA A 129 -6.58 16.05 1.47
N GLY A 130 -6.60 15.49 0.26
CA GLY A 130 -7.81 15.05 -0.42
C GLY A 130 -8.27 13.63 -0.07
N ILE A 131 -7.43 12.75 0.52
CA ILE A 131 -7.82 11.37 0.87
C ILE A 131 -9.10 11.34 1.72
N ALA A 132 -9.27 12.30 2.63
CA ALA A 132 -10.44 12.35 3.49
C ALA A 132 -11.73 12.84 2.78
N THR A 133 -11.62 13.55 1.66
CA THR A 133 -12.75 14.33 1.09
C THR A 133 -13.04 14.07 -0.39
N ASN A 134 -12.03 13.66 -1.16
CA ASN A 134 -12.12 13.45 -2.60
C ASN A 134 -12.38 11.98 -2.93
N ALA A 135 -13.53 11.69 -3.56
CA ALA A 135 -13.93 10.31 -3.88
C ALA A 135 -12.98 9.63 -4.87
N THR A 136 -12.41 10.37 -5.83
CA THR A 136 -11.43 9.83 -6.78
C THR A 136 -10.17 9.36 -6.06
N TYR A 137 -9.67 10.16 -5.11
CA TYR A 137 -8.50 9.81 -4.33
C TYR A 137 -8.78 8.64 -3.39
N GLN A 138 -9.95 8.63 -2.74
CA GLN A 138 -10.41 7.52 -1.92
C GLN A 138 -10.45 6.21 -2.71
N ASN A 139 -11.02 6.22 -3.91
CA ASN A 139 -11.08 5.05 -4.78
C ASN A 139 -9.68 4.57 -5.18
N ALA A 140 -8.75 5.48 -5.47
CA ALA A 140 -7.38 5.12 -5.83
C ALA A 140 -6.64 4.45 -4.66
N VAL A 141 -6.73 5.01 -3.45
CA VAL A 141 -6.05 4.48 -2.26
C VAL A 141 -6.78 3.33 -1.57
N THR A 142 -7.91 2.87 -2.12
CA THR A 142 -8.64 1.67 -1.66
C THR A 142 -8.73 0.57 -2.71
N ASN A 143 -8.41 0.86 -3.98
CA ASN A 143 -8.39 -0.12 -5.05
C ASN A 143 -7.07 -0.92 -5.00
N SER A 144 -7.17 -2.18 -4.54
CA SER A 144 -6.01 -3.06 -4.38
C SER A 144 -5.25 -3.33 -5.68
N THR A 145 -5.94 -3.40 -6.82
CA THR A 145 -5.28 -3.59 -8.14
C THR A 145 -4.49 -2.35 -8.53
N LEU A 146 -5.05 -1.15 -8.32
CA LEU A 146 -4.36 0.10 -8.60
C LEU A 146 -3.12 0.25 -7.69
N ILE A 147 -3.27 -0.01 -6.39
CA ILE A 147 -2.16 0.02 -5.42
C ILE A 147 -1.06 -0.97 -5.85
N ALA A 148 -1.40 -2.21 -6.15
CA ALA A 148 -0.41 -3.22 -6.57
C ALA A 148 0.29 -2.83 -7.88
N ASN A 149 -0.43 -2.22 -8.84
CA ASN A 149 0.17 -1.72 -10.07
C ASN A 149 1.14 -0.56 -9.80
N ALA A 150 0.77 0.38 -8.93
CA ALA A 150 1.63 1.49 -8.53
C ALA A 150 2.87 1.00 -7.76
N GLU A 151 2.73 0.05 -6.84
CA GLU A 151 3.84 -0.63 -6.15
C GLU A 151 4.80 -1.32 -7.16
N ASN A 152 4.26 -2.02 -8.15
CA ASN A 152 5.06 -2.62 -9.23
C ASN A 152 5.76 -1.54 -10.09
N GLY A 153 5.11 -0.41 -10.33
CA GLY A 153 5.69 0.73 -11.04
C GLY A 153 6.88 1.32 -10.29
N VAL A 154 6.73 1.53 -8.97
CA VAL A 154 7.82 1.97 -8.09
C VAL A 154 8.97 0.96 -8.10
N ALA A 155 8.70 -0.34 -7.93
CA ALA A 155 9.74 -1.37 -7.96
C ALA A 155 10.52 -1.37 -9.29
N LYS A 156 9.84 -1.19 -10.42
CA LYS A 156 10.49 -1.08 -11.75
C LYS A 156 11.39 0.15 -11.85
N LEU A 157 10.97 1.30 -11.32
CA LEU A 157 11.78 2.51 -11.32
C LEU A 157 13.05 2.33 -10.49
N LEU A 158 12.93 1.74 -9.30
CA LEU A 158 14.05 1.44 -8.42
C LEU A 158 15.07 0.53 -9.10
N GLN A 159 14.60 -0.54 -9.74
CA GLN A 159 15.47 -1.43 -10.51
C GLN A 159 16.15 -0.72 -11.68
N SER A 160 15.39 0.07 -12.44
CA SER A 160 15.90 0.73 -13.65
C SER A 160 16.88 1.86 -13.36
N MET A 161 16.66 2.62 -12.29
CA MET A 161 17.46 3.81 -11.97
C MET A 161 18.61 3.52 -11.01
N TYR A 162 18.43 2.57 -10.09
CA TYR A 162 19.36 2.30 -9.00
C TYR A 162 19.85 0.86 -8.94
N GLY A 163 19.32 -0.04 -9.78
CA GLY A 163 19.69 -1.45 -9.76
C GLY A 163 19.19 -2.22 -8.53
N VAL A 164 18.28 -1.62 -7.74
CA VAL A 164 17.76 -2.21 -6.50
C VAL A 164 16.49 -3.03 -6.79
N THR A 165 16.56 -4.33 -6.51
CA THR A 165 15.39 -5.23 -6.50
C THR A 165 14.83 -5.31 -5.10
N LEU A 166 13.55 -4.99 -4.93
CA LEU A 166 12.87 -5.14 -3.63
C LEU A 166 12.62 -6.62 -3.32
N SER A 167 12.74 -6.98 -2.06
CA SER A 167 12.37 -8.30 -1.53
C SER A 167 10.90 -8.64 -1.73
N THR A 168 10.04 -7.61 -1.79
CA THR A 168 8.62 -7.70 -2.08
C THR A 168 8.12 -6.40 -2.70
N ASN A 169 7.19 -6.50 -3.64
CA ASN A 169 6.53 -5.31 -4.19
C ASN A 169 5.40 -4.81 -3.28
N ALA A 170 4.84 -5.67 -2.41
CA ALA A 170 3.78 -5.29 -1.48
C ALA A 170 4.32 -4.55 -0.23
N PHE A 171 5.23 -3.59 -0.42
CA PHE A 171 5.96 -2.91 0.64
C PHE A 171 5.07 -2.01 1.52
N LEU A 172 3.90 -1.60 1.02
CA LEU A 172 2.93 -0.85 1.82
C LEU A 172 2.43 -1.66 3.02
N THR A 173 2.18 -2.96 2.83
CA THR A 173 1.47 -3.80 3.82
C THR A 173 2.30 -4.95 4.38
N THR A 174 3.49 -5.22 3.82
CA THR A 174 4.37 -6.28 4.32
C THR A 174 4.94 -5.90 5.68
N SER A 175 4.53 -6.60 6.73
CA SER A 175 5.09 -6.44 8.07
C SER A 175 6.60 -6.70 8.07
N PHE A 176 7.37 -5.85 8.75
CA PHE A 176 8.80 -6.06 8.94
C PHE A 176 9.29 -5.46 10.27
N THR A 177 10.47 -5.89 10.71
CA THR A 177 11.17 -5.35 11.88
C THR A 177 12.49 -4.74 11.42
N PRO A 178 12.82 -3.49 11.81
CA PRO A 178 14.10 -2.90 11.44
C PRO A 178 15.30 -3.72 11.95
N GLY A 179 16.36 -3.75 11.15
CA GLY A 179 17.55 -4.58 11.35
C GLY A 179 17.37 -6.05 10.93
N GLN A 180 16.30 -6.42 10.23
CA GLN A 180 16.08 -7.79 9.72
C GLN A 180 16.09 -7.85 8.18
N PRO A 181 16.43 -9.01 7.59
CA PRO A 181 16.30 -9.19 6.14
C PRO A 181 14.87 -8.92 5.63
N GLY A 182 14.76 -8.56 4.35
CA GLY A 182 13.48 -8.25 3.69
C GLY A 182 13.30 -6.74 3.51
N ALA A 183 12.11 -6.23 3.81
CA ALA A 183 11.74 -4.84 3.52
C ALA A 183 12.68 -3.79 4.17
N ASP A 184 13.31 -4.09 5.30
CA ASP A 184 14.29 -3.18 5.91
C ASP A 184 15.64 -3.17 5.17
N ALA A 185 16.13 -4.35 4.78
CA ALA A 185 17.32 -4.47 3.94
C ALA A 185 17.12 -3.78 2.57
N ASP A 186 15.89 -3.75 2.05
CA ASP A 186 15.56 -2.95 0.87
C ASP A 186 15.76 -1.45 1.13
N LEU A 187 15.33 -0.92 2.29
CA LEU A 187 15.55 0.48 2.66
C LEU A 187 17.05 0.80 2.80
N ASP A 188 17.83 -0.11 3.38
CA ASP A 188 19.29 0.04 3.47
C ASP A 188 19.96 0.04 2.08
N ALA A 189 19.52 -0.85 1.18
CA ALA A 189 20.00 -0.88 -0.20
C ALA A 189 19.67 0.41 -0.94
N LEU A 190 18.48 0.97 -0.72
CA LEU A 190 18.07 2.26 -1.31
C LEU A 190 18.90 3.42 -0.76
N LEU A 191 19.22 3.41 0.53
CA LEU A 191 20.08 4.42 1.14
C LEU A 191 21.50 4.34 0.56
N ALA A 192 22.05 3.13 0.46
CA ALA A 192 23.37 2.89 -0.12
C ALA A 192 23.44 3.29 -1.60
N ALA A 193 22.36 3.08 -2.36
CA ALA A 193 22.28 3.46 -3.77
C ALA A 193 22.01 4.96 -4.00
N GLY A 194 21.74 5.74 -2.95
CA GLY A 194 21.36 7.16 -3.05
C GLY A 194 19.95 7.38 -3.61
N ALA A 195 19.10 6.35 -3.58
CA ALA A 195 17.68 6.46 -3.93
C ALA A 195 16.89 7.20 -2.84
N ILE A 196 17.33 7.09 -1.59
CA ILE A 196 16.80 7.83 -0.43
C ILE A 196 17.93 8.56 0.28
N GLY A 197 17.65 9.74 0.82
CA GLY A 197 18.59 10.51 1.63
C GLY A 197 18.63 10.02 3.08
N SER A 198 19.62 10.50 3.85
CA SER A 198 19.73 10.22 5.29
C SER A 198 18.57 10.79 6.13
N ASN A 199 17.81 11.74 5.56
CA ASN A 199 16.56 12.26 6.12
C ASN A 199 15.33 11.39 5.76
N GLY A 200 15.53 10.23 5.12
CA GLY A 200 14.48 9.34 4.66
C GLY A 200 13.69 9.83 3.44
N GLN A 201 14.02 10.99 2.86
CA GLN A 201 13.31 11.46 1.68
C GLN A 201 13.83 10.74 0.43
N PRO A 202 12.96 10.24 -0.46
CA PRO A 202 13.38 9.80 -1.78
C PRO A 202 14.09 10.94 -2.54
N SER A 203 15.08 10.60 -3.36
CA SER A 203 15.82 11.59 -4.14
C SER A 203 14.86 12.35 -5.08
N THR A 204 15.16 13.62 -5.36
CA THR A 204 14.32 14.43 -6.27
C THR A 204 14.18 13.80 -7.65
N ALA A 205 15.23 13.16 -8.17
CA ALA A 205 15.20 12.47 -9.45
C ALA A 205 14.22 11.28 -9.42
N LEU A 206 14.22 10.50 -8.34
CA LEU A 206 13.33 9.37 -8.16
C LEU A 206 11.88 9.81 -7.96
N VAL A 207 11.63 10.86 -7.17
CA VAL A 207 10.29 11.44 -7.01
C VAL A 207 9.73 11.90 -8.35
N ASN A 208 10.52 12.65 -9.14
CA ASN A 208 10.10 13.13 -10.46
C ASN A 208 9.81 11.96 -11.43
N ALA A 209 10.63 10.92 -11.40
CA ALA A 209 10.41 9.73 -12.22
C ALA A 209 9.14 8.97 -11.80
N ALA A 210 8.85 8.86 -10.50
CA ALA A 210 7.62 8.25 -10.00
C ALA A 210 6.36 9.02 -10.43
N ILE A 211 6.38 10.35 -10.30
CA ILE A 211 5.28 11.22 -10.76
C ILE A 211 5.06 11.04 -12.27
N ALA A 212 6.13 11.07 -13.07
CA ALA A 212 6.04 10.92 -14.52
C ALA A 212 5.50 9.53 -14.92
N ALA A 213 5.96 8.47 -14.25
CA ALA A 213 5.47 7.11 -14.50
C ALA A 213 3.98 6.95 -14.14
N GLY A 214 3.56 7.51 -12.99
CA GLY A 214 2.15 7.57 -12.62
C GLY A 214 1.31 8.31 -13.66
N ALA A 215 1.75 9.51 -14.07
CA ALA A 215 1.04 10.32 -15.06
C ALA A 215 0.85 9.59 -16.39
N ALA A 216 1.84 8.80 -16.84
CA ALA A 216 1.74 7.98 -18.03
C ALA A 216 0.67 6.87 -17.94
N VAL A 217 0.38 6.38 -16.73
CA VAL A 217 -0.71 5.42 -16.48
C VAL A 217 -2.07 6.13 -16.43
N GLY A 218 -2.15 7.27 -15.74
CA GLY A 218 -3.39 8.04 -15.56
C GLY A 218 -3.89 8.71 -16.84
N ASN A 219 -2.98 9.04 -17.76
CA ASN A 219 -3.28 9.57 -19.08
C ASN A 219 -2.59 8.72 -20.16
N PRO A 220 -3.17 7.58 -20.57
CA PRO A 220 -2.55 6.68 -21.57
C PRO A 220 -2.42 7.31 -22.97
N SER A 221 -2.85 8.56 -23.16
CA SER A 221 -2.72 9.29 -24.42
C SER A 221 -1.40 10.05 -24.53
N SER A 222 -0.29 9.31 -24.71
CA SER A 222 0.90 9.77 -25.47
C SER A 222 1.95 8.68 -25.74
N SER A 223 1.67 7.38 -25.55
CA SER A 223 2.58 6.33 -26.02
C SER A 223 2.36 6.07 -27.52
N GLY A 224 2.80 7.03 -28.34
CA GLY A 224 2.82 6.96 -29.79
C GLY A 224 4.24 7.09 -30.34
N SER A 225 4.76 5.96 -30.82
CA SER A 225 5.76 5.83 -31.90
C SER A 225 7.25 5.95 -31.55
N SER A 226 7.87 4.77 -31.38
CA SER A 226 9.19 4.51 -31.93
C SER A 226 9.09 4.59 -33.47
N GLY A 227 9.43 5.73 -34.04
CA GLY A 227 9.49 5.96 -35.48
C GLY A 227 10.76 6.71 -35.85
N THR A 228 11.81 5.99 -36.19
CA THR A 228 12.95 6.49 -36.96
C THR A 228 12.46 6.96 -38.33
N GLY A 229 12.66 8.24 -38.68
CA GLY A 229 12.31 8.72 -40.01
C GLY A 229 12.42 10.22 -40.24
N ALA A 230 13.63 10.66 -40.61
CA ALA A 230 13.95 11.75 -41.54
C ALA A 230 13.22 13.11 -41.42
N ALA A 231 14.02 14.12 -41.08
CA ALA A 231 13.81 15.50 -41.52
C ALA A 231 13.81 15.60 -43.05
N THR A 232 12.80 16.25 -43.65
CA THR A 232 12.85 17.11 -44.86
C THR A 232 11.47 17.80 -44.94
N GLY A 233 11.30 19.11 -44.74
CA GLY A 233 11.59 20.18 -45.70
C GLY A 233 10.38 20.44 -46.62
N GLY A 234 9.70 21.58 -46.47
CA GLY A 234 8.55 21.93 -47.32
C GLY A 234 7.93 23.31 -47.04
N THR A 235 8.64 24.37 -47.43
CA THR A 235 8.11 25.73 -47.65
C THR A 235 7.37 25.83 -49.00
N GLY A 236 6.30 26.63 -49.05
CA GLY A 236 5.64 27.12 -50.28
C GLY A 236 4.17 26.69 -50.37
N GLY A 237 3.18 27.50 -50.74
CA GLY A 237 3.16 28.85 -51.28
C GLY A 237 1.71 29.25 -51.56
N THR A 238 1.50 30.54 -51.74
CA THR A 238 0.27 31.27 -52.11
C THR A 238 -0.34 30.86 -53.46
N SER A 239 -1.59 31.32 -53.68
CA SER A 239 -2.47 31.32 -54.90
C SER A 239 -3.60 30.30 -54.79
N GLY A 240 -4.89 30.58 -54.99
CA GLY A 240 -5.57 31.68 -55.68
C GLY A 240 -6.38 31.12 -56.85
N THR A 241 -7.69 30.89 -56.65
CA THR A 241 -8.81 31.09 -57.59
C THR A 241 -10.10 31.03 -56.79
#